data_AF-A0A0K2RKC9-F1
#
_entry.id   AF-A0A0K2RKC9-F1
#
_cell.length_a   1.000
_cell.length_b   1.000
_cell.length_c   1.000
_cell.angle_alpha   90.00
_cell.angle_beta   90.00
_cell.angle_gamma   90.00
#
_symmetry.space_group_name_H-M   'P 1'
#
loop_
_entity.id
_entity.type
_entity.pdbx_description
1 polymer ?
#
loop_
_entity_poly.entity_id
_entity_poly.type
_entity_poly.pdbx_seq_one_letter_code
_entity_poly.pdbx_strand_id
1 'polypeptide(L)'
;MEKPMNDAGAAVGADGAAGAYFRAKLRFEIDVMDVADAAPGSFVLVDTRRQSSWDHGHIPGAMHLPTAEIPARAAALIPPGPQ
;
A
#
# COMPACT_ATOMS: atom_id res chain seq x y z
N MET A 1 37.38 -36.26 -23.37
CA MET A 1 37.72 -36.03 -21.96
C MET A 1 37.13 -34.68 -21.60
N GLU A 2 36.32 -34.64 -20.54
CA GLU A 2 35.28 -33.66 -20.25
C GLU A 2 35.66 -32.19 -20.41
N LYS A 3 34.71 -31.42 -20.98
CA LYS A 3 34.65 -29.97 -20.79
C LYS A 3 34.23 -29.70 -19.34
N PRO A 4 34.87 -28.77 -18.62
CA PRO A 4 34.52 -28.51 -17.23
C PRO A 4 33.04 -28.10 -17.11
N MET A 5 32.32 -28.88 -16.30
CA MET A 5 31.00 -28.58 -15.78
C MET A 5 31.04 -27.18 -15.15
N ASN A 6 30.19 -26.28 -15.62
CA ASN A 6 30.09 -24.93 -15.08
C ASN A 6 29.39 -25.03 -13.71
N ASP A 7 30.15 -25.17 -12.62
CA ASP A 7 29.67 -25.03 -11.24
C ASP A 7 29.53 -23.55 -10.85
N ALA A 8 28.89 -22.77 -11.73
CA ALA A 8 28.47 -21.44 -11.35
C ALA A 8 27.21 -21.54 -10.47
N GLY A 9 27.40 -22.06 -9.25
CA GLY A 9 26.68 -21.59 -8.07
C GLY A 9 27.09 -20.14 -7.79
N ALA A 10 26.87 -19.26 -8.76
CA ALA A 10 27.08 -17.84 -8.62
C ALA A 10 25.91 -17.31 -7.78
N ALA A 11 26.26 -16.98 -6.54
CA ALA A 11 25.53 -16.17 -5.58
C ALA A 11 24.34 -15.39 -6.19
N VAL A 12 23.18 -15.52 -5.54
CA VAL A 12 21.98 -14.69 -5.73
C VAL A 12 22.39 -13.22 -5.53
N GLY A 13 22.90 -12.62 -6.58
CA GLY A 13 23.61 -11.35 -6.58
C GLY A 13 22.72 -10.23 -7.09
N ALA A 14 21.58 -10.02 -6.44
CA ALA A 14 20.75 -8.82 -6.61
C ALA A 14 20.10 -8.33 -5.29
N ASP A 15 20.52 -8.88 -4.13
CA ASP A 15 19.71 -8.85 -2.90
C ASP A 15 19.99 -7.69 -1.92
N GLY A 16 20.89 -6.76 -2.26
CA GLY A 16 21.14 -5.59 -1.42
C GLY A 16 20.16 -4.44 -1.69
N ALA A 17 20.34 -3.76 -2.83
CA ALA A 17 19.72 -2.47 -3.10
C ALA A 17 18.24 -2.58 -3.51
N ALA A 18 17.89 -3.49 -4.42
CA ALA A 18 16.50 -3.68 -4.86
C ALA A 18 15.61 -4.14 -3.69
N GLY A 19 16.08 -5.12 -2.92
CA GLY A 19 15.39 -5.59 -1.71
C GLY A 19 15.20 -4.47 -0.68
N ALA A 20 16.23 -3.65 -0.44
CA ALA A 20 16.11 -2.50 0.47
C ALA A 20 15.10 -1.46 -0.04
N TYR A 21 15.11 -1.17 -1.34
CA TYR A 21 14.17 -0.25 -1.98
C TYR A 21 12.72 -0.71 -1.82
N PHE A 22 12.39 -1.95 -2.17
CA PHE A 22 11.02 -2.44 -2.07
C PHE A 22 10.56 -2.58 -0.62
N ARG A 23 11.42 -3.03 0.30
CA ARG A 23 11.09 -3.00 1.75
C ARG A 23 10.83 -1.59 2.25
N ALA A 24 11.52 -0.58 1.71
CA ALA A 24 11.26 0.81 2.08
C ALA A 24 9.92 1.31 1.54
N LYS A 25 9.61 1.00 0.28
CA LYS A 25 8.35 1.35 -0.35
C LYS A 25 7.14 0.70 0.36
N LEU A 26 7.22 -0.60 0.63
CA LEU A 26 6.13 -1.38 1.22
C LEU A 26 5.80 -0.98 2.67
N ARG A 27 6.65 -0.22 3.37
CA ARG A 27 6.27 0.37 4.68
C ARG A 27 5.18 1.45 4.57
N PHE A 28 4.91 1.95 3.36
CA PHE A 28 3.95 3.01 3.09
C PHE A 28 2.82 2.56 2.15
N GLU A 29 2.77 1.28 1.80
CA GLU A 29 1.73 0.69 0.98
C GLU A 29 1.02 -0.40 1.77
N ILE A 30 -0.27 -0.61 1.47
CA ILE A 30 -1.11 -1.66 2.04
C ILE A 30 -1.79 -2.38 0.89
N ASP A 31 -1.97 -3.69 1.00
CA ASP A 31 -2.67 -4.47 -0.03
C ASP A 31 -4.13 -4.80 0.36
N VAL A 32 -4.85 -5.46 -0.56
CA VAL A 32 -6.26 -5.80 -0.37
C VAL A 32 -6.49 -6.86 0.71
N MET A 33 -5.51 -7.74 0.93
CA MET A 33 -5.58 -8.78 1.96
C MET A 33 -5.38 -8.15 3.34
N ASP A 34 -4.41 -7.24 3.48
CA ASP A 34 -4.20 -6.47 4.70
C ASP A 34 -5.48 -5.72 5.12
N VAL A 35 -6.17 -5.09 4.15
CA VAL A 35 -7.44 -4.38 4.38
C VAL A 35 -8.57 -5.35 4.77
N ALA A 36 -8.61 -6.54 4.19
CA ALA A 36 -9.63 -7.55 4.49
C ALA A 36 -9.45 -8.19 5.87
N ASP A 37 -8.20 -8.38 6.30
CA ASP A 37 -7.84 -9.02 7.58
C ASP A 37 -7.74 -8.02 8.75
N ALA A 38 -7.81 -6.72 8.46
CA ALA A 38 -7.67 -5.67 9.46
C ALA A 38 -8.81 -5.66 10.49
N ALA A 39 -8.46 -5.43 11.76
CA ALA A 39 -9.44 -5.30 12.82
C ALA A 39 -10.33 -4.05 12.60
N PRO A 40 -11.64 -4.10 12.92
CA PRO A 40 -12.51 -2.93 12.83
C PRO A 40 -11.94 -1.73 13.59
N GLY A 41 -11.86 -0.58 12.92
CA GLY A 41 -11.35 0.67 13.52
C GLY A 41 -9.82 0.78 13.61
N SER A 42 -9.07 -0.22 13.14
CA SER A 42 -7.59 -0.15 13.09
C SER A 42 -7.04 0.80 12.01
N PHE A 43 -7.87 1.15 11.03
CA PHE A 43 -7.55 2.12 9.99
C PHE A 43 -8.83 2.84 9.51
N VAL A 44 -8.62 3.92 8.75
CA VAL A 44 -9.69 4.61 8.00
C VAL A 44 -9.40 4.46 6.51
N LEU A 45 -10.32 3.85 5.77
CA LEU A 45 -10.24 3.77 4.32
C LEU A 45 -10.80 5.03 3.71
N VAL A 46 -10.01 5.76 2.93
CA VAL A 46 -10.41 7.02 2.30
C VAL A 46 -10.40 6.89 0.78
N ASP A 47 -11.56 7.09 0.15
CA ASP A 47 -11.68 7.20 -1.29
C ASP A 47 -11.55 8.67 -1.71
N THR A 48 -10.47 9.00 -2.40
CA THR A 48 -10.14 10.37 -2.81
C THR A 48 -10.58 10.72 -4.22
N ARG A 49 -11.27 9.79 -4.91
CA ARG A 49 -11.72 9.97 -6.28
C ARG A 49 -12.85 10.99 -6.34
N ARG A 50 -13.14 11.46 -7.56
CA ARG A 50 -14.28 12.34 -7.85
C ARG A 50 -15.63 11.71 -7.48
N GLN A 51 -16.62 12.56 -7.21
CA GLN A 51 -17.99 12.15 -6.85
C GLN A 51 -18.59 11.10 -7.79
N SER A 52 -18.50 11.31 -9.10
CA SER A 52 -19.08 10.36 -10.06
C SER A 52 -18.47 8.95 -9.99
N SER A 53 -17.21 8.83 -9.54
CA SER A 53 -16.56 7.53 -9.35
C SER A 53 -16.99 6.86 -8.05
N TRP A 54 -17.23 7.65 -7.01
CA TRP A 54 -17.80 7.18 -5.75
C TRP A 54 -19.24 6.68 -5.93
N ASP A 55 -20.07 7.44 -6.64
CA ASP A 55 -21.47 7.11 -6.91
C ASP A 55 -21.62 5.84 -7.75
N HIS A 56 -20.66 5.57 -8.64
CA HIS A 56 -20.61 4.35 -9.43
C HIS A 56 -20.30 3.10 -8.59
N GLY A 57 -19.66 3.28 -7.43
CA GLY A 57 -19.31 2.20 -6.52
C GLY A 57 -18.03 2.49 -5.75
N HIS A 58 -18.01 2.02 -4.51
CA HIS A 58 -16.91 2.20 -3.57
C HIS A 58 -16.87 1.04 -2.57
N ILE A 59 -15.76 0.91 -1.86
CA ILE A 59 -15.57 -0.13 -0.85
C ILE A 59 -16.48 0.18 0.35
N PRO A 60 -17.30 -0.78 0.84
CA PRO A 60 -18.12 -0.59 2.02
C PRO A 60 -17.31 -0.12 3.23
N GLY A 61 -17.81 0.89 3.94
CA GLY A 61 -17.13 1.46 5.11
C GLY A 61 -16.03 2.48 4.77
N ALA A 62 -15.70 2.69 3.50
CA ALA A 62 -14.83 3.79 3.10
C ALA A 62 -15.47 5.15 3.38
N MET A 63 -14.63 6.16 3.57
CA MET A 63 -15.01 7.57 3.64
C MET A 63 -14.68 8.26 2.32
N HIS A 64 -15.64 8.97 1.76
CA HIS A 64 -15.40 9.78 0.57
C HIS A 64 -14.81 11.15 0.92
N LEU A 65 -13.63 11.46 0.38
CA LEU A 65 -12.97 12.75 0.55
C LEU A 65 -12.15 13.10 -0.70
N PRO A 66 -12.76 13.76 -1.70
CA PRO A 66 -12.07 14.16 -2.92
C PRO A 66 -10.77 14.91 -2.64
N THR A 67 -9.73 14.66 -3.44
CA THR A 67 -8.38 15.22 -3.21
C THR A 67 -8.36 16.72 -2.97
N ALA A 68 -9.17 17.48 -3.72
CA ALA A 68 -9.26 18.94 -3.61
C ALA A 68 -9.80 19.42 -2.26
N GLU A 69 -10.53 18.58 -1.53
CA GLU A 69 -11.18 18.89 -0.27
C GLU A 69 -10.37 18.43 0.96
N ILE A 70 -9.34 17.59 0.74
CA ILE A 70 -8.48 17.08 1.81
C ILE A 70 -7.93 18.21 2.70
N PRO A 71 -7.35 19.30 2.17
CA PRO A 71 -6.76 20.34 3.01
C PRO A 71 -7.78 20.99 3.97
N ALA A 72 -9.04 21.08 3.56
CA ALA A 72 -10.09 21.73 4.34
C ALA A 72 -10.81 20.78 5.31
N ARG A 73 -10.95 19.49 4.96
CA ARG A 73 -11.85 18.57 5.66
C ARG A 73 -11.15 17.41 6.37
N ALA A 74 -9.94 17.03 5.98
CA ALA A 74 -9.29 15.82 6.48
C ALA A 74 -9.15 15.80 8.01
N ALA A 75 -8.68 16.90 8.62
CA ALA A 75 -8.46 16.97 10.06
C ALA A 75 -9.75 16.83 10.89
N ALA A 76 -10.91 17.17 10.33
CA ALA A 76 -12.20 17.04 11.00
C ALA A 76 -12.84 15.66 10.82
N LEU A 77 -12.50 14.97 9.72
CA LEU A 77 -13.13 13.72 9.33
C LEU A 77 -12.29 12.49 9.69
N ILE A 78 -10.97 12.60 9.59
CA ILE A 78 -10.03 11.51 9.85
C ILE A 78 -9.53 11.67 11.29
N PRO A 79 -9.85 10.74 12.20
CA PRO A 79 -9.34 10.77 13.56
C PRO A 79 -7.80 10.79 13.55
N PRO A 80 -7.16 11.44 14.54
CA PRO A 80 -5.73 11.34 14.70
C PRO A 80 -5.35 9.86 14.86
N GLY A 81 -4.27 9.47 14.19
CA GLY A 81 -3.72 8.12 14.32
C GLY A 81 -3.26 7.83 15.76
N PRO A 82 -3.03 6.55 16.09
CA PRO A 82 -2.36 6.21 17.34
C PRO A 82 -1.01 6.94 17.43
N GLN A 83 -0.70 7.43 18.63
CA GLN A 83 0.55 8.12 18.96
C GLN A 83 1.73 7.15 18.97
#